data_AF-A0A0A2F609-F1
#
_entry.id   AF-A0A0A2F609-F1
#
_cell.length_a   1.000
_cell.length_b   1.000
_cell.length_c   1.000
_cell.angle_alpha   90.00
_cell.angle_beta   90.00
_cell.angle_gamma   90.00
#
_symmetry.space_group_name_H-M   'P 1'
#
loop_
_entity.id
_entity.type
_entity.pdbx_description
1 polymer ?
#
loop_
_entity_poly.entity_id
_entity_poly.type
_entity_poly.pdbx_seq_one_letter_code
_entity_poly.pdbx_strand_id
1 'polypeptide(L)'
;MKEKTLKLLFYLKRGTQSKEGKSPIMARLSVGRTMVQFSCKIACSPQLWDSRKSRLVGKSAEAVSVNAELDRLQLAVHRAFEYLQSKQGEVVTAEEVKATLFGLNSDSQGLLYHLETIAQWVPFVASVPSSPVFAA
;
A
#
# COMPACT_ATOMS: atom_id res chain seq x y z
N MET A 1 13.24 26.17 3.08
CA MET A 1 13.18 24.69 3.15
C MET A 1 12.14 24.20 2.17
N LYS A 2 12.49 23.32 1.22
CA LYS A 2 11.50 22.73 0.30
C LYS A 2 10.96 21.48 0.99
N GLU A 3 9.80 21.60 1.64
CA GLU A 3 9.07 20.44 2.12
C GLU A 3 8.87 19.46 0.96
N LYS A 4 9.46 18.26 1.06
CA LYS A 4 9.16 17.18 0.12
C LYS A 4 7.69 16.82 0.31
N THR A 5 6.89 17.02 -0.73
CA THR A 5 5.47 16.71 -0.68
C THR A 5 5.27 15.19 -0.63
N LEU A 6 4.92 14.67 0.56
CA LEU A 6 4.41 13.32 0.76
C LEU A 6 2.97 13.25 0.24
N LYS A 7 2.67 12.30 -0.63
CA LYS A 7 1.29 12.04 -1.10
C LYS A 7 1.00 10.55 -1.04
N LEU A 8 -0.12 10.19 -0.43
CA LEU A 8 -0.65 8.83 -0.41
C LEU A 8 -2.05 8.83 -1.04
N LEU A 9 -2.25 7.95 -2.01
CA LEU A 9 -3.52 7.78 -2.71
C LEU A 9 -3.96 6.32 -2.66
N PHE A 10 -5.21 6.08 -2.28
CA PHE A 10 -5.83 4.75 -2.34
C PHE A 10 -6.72 4.61 -3.57
N TYR A 11 -6.74 3.42 -4.18
CA TYR A 11 -7.57 3.11 -5.34
C TYR A 11 -7.86 1.61 -5.45
N LEU A 12 -8.95 1.25 -6.13
CA LEU A 12 -9.26 -0.15 -6.43
C LEU A 12 -8.44 -0.66 -7.61
N LYS A 13 -7.89 -1.87 -7.49
CA LYS A 13 -7.27 -2.56 -8.63
C LYS A 13 -8.36 -3.02 -9.59
N ARG A 14 -8.36 -2.47 -10.81
CA ARG A 14 -9.30 -2.85 -11.88
C ARG A 14 -9.02 -4.28 -12.38
N GLY A 15 -10.08 -5.02 -12.72
CA GLY A 15 -9.99 -6.34 -13.35
C GLY A 15 -9.60 -7.49 -12.42
N THR A 16 -9.39 -7.24 -11.12
CA THR A 16 -9.17 -8.29 -10.13
C THR A 16 -10.31 -8.22 -9.12
N GLN A 17 -11.27 -9.14 -9.24
CA GLN A 17 -12.30 -9.35 -8.24
C GLN A 17 -12.09 -10.73 -7.59
N SER A 18 -12.27 -10.79 -6.28
CA SER A 18 -12.37 -12.08 -5.58
C SER A 18 -13.60 -12.85 -6.07
N LYS A 19 -13.66 -14.15 -5.75
CA LYS A 19 -14.87 -14.98 -5.94
C LYS A 19 -16.11 -14.35 -5.27
N GLU A 20 -15.89 -13.56 -4.21
CA GLU A 20 -16.92 -12.78 -3.50
C GLU A 20 -17.28 -11.43 -4.17
N GLY A 21 -16.72 -11.11 -5.33
CA GLY A 21 -16.96 -9.85 -6.05
C GLY A 21 -16.24 -8.61 -5.49
N LYS A 22 -15.45 -8.76 -4.42
CA LYS A 22 -14.66 -7.67 -3.81
C LYS A 22 -13.44 -7.31 -4.64
N SER A 23 -13.10 -6.02 -4.68
CA SER A 23 -11.90 -5.51 -5.35
C SER A 23 -10.79 -5.16 -4.34
N PRO A 24 -9.53 -5.57 -4.57
CA PRO A 24 -8.40 -5.17 -3.75
C PRO A 24 -8.14 -3.66 -3.77
N ILE A 25 -7.79 -3.11 -2.61
CA ILE A 25 -7.36 -1.73 -2.47
C ILE A 25 -5.83 -1.65 -2.58
N MET A 26 -5.38 -0.75 -3.43
CA MET A 26 -3.98 -0.43 -3.69
C MET A 26 -3.65 0.94 -3.12
N ALA A 27 -2.41 1.12 -2.67
CA ALA A 27 -1.83 2.39 -2.28
C ALA A 27 -0.77 2.81 -3.30
N ARG A 28 -0.79 4.09 -3.66
CA ARG A 28 0.28 4.78 -4.38
C ARG A 28 0.88 5.82 -3.46
N LEU A 29 2.14 5.64 -3.13
CA LEU A 29 2.93 6.54 -2.30
C LEU A 29 3.88 7.33 -3.20
N SER A 30 3.88 8.65 -3.05
CA SER A 30 4.81 9.55 -3.73
C SER A 30 5.55 10.40 -2.72
N VAL A 31 6.87 10.48 -2.89
CA VAL A 31 7.76 11.31 -2.07
C VAL A 31 8.63 12.12 -3.02
N GLY A 32 8.32 13.42 -3.16
CA GLY A 32 8.99 14.29 -4.13
C GLY A 32 8.83 13.78 -5.57
N ARG A 33 9.92 13.27 -6.16
CA ARG A 33 9.95 12.71 -7.54
C ARG A 33 9.86 11.17 -7.59
N THR A 34 9.90 10.50 -6.43
CA THR A 34 9.84 9.04 -6.34
C THR A 34 8.42 8.56 -6.08
N MET A 35 8.08 7.37 -6.57
CA MET A 35 6.75 6.80 -6.44
C MET A 35 6.80 5.28 -6.38
N VAL A 36 6.12 4.71 -5.40
CA VAL A 36 5.95 3.26 -5.25
C VAL A 36 4.48 2.90 -5.09
N GLN A 37 4.11 1.72 -5.57
CA GLN A 37 2.79 1.13 -5.37
C GLN A 37 2.88 -0.15 -4.52
N PHE A 38 1.86 -0.38 -3.70
CA PHE A 38 1.74 -1.61 -2.92
C PHE A 38 0.28 -1.95 -2.64
N SER A 39 0.01 -3.22 -2.39
CA SER A 39 -1.32 -3.67 -1.96
C SER A 39 -1.52 -3.33 -0.49
N CYS A 40 -2.71 -2.80 -0.15
CA CYS A 40 -3.10 -2.61 1.26
C CYS A 40 -3.50 -3.92 1.94
N LYS A 41 -3.57 -5.02 1.19
CA LYS A 41 -4.05 -6.35 1.64
C LYS A 41 -5.49 -6.36 2.16
N ILE A 42 -6.26 -5.35 1.76
CA ILE A 42 -7.68 -5.21 2.06
C ILE A 42 -8.43 -5.22 0.73
N ALA A 43 -9.58 -5.88 0.69
CA ALA A 43 -10.48 -5.84 -0.44
C ALA A 43 -11.85 -5.36 0.02
N CYS A 44 -12.56 -4.61 -0.82
CA CYS A 44 -13.87 -4.09 -0.48
C CYS A 44 -14.88 -4.22 -1.61
N SER A 45 -16.15 -4.08 -1.28
CA SER A 45 -17.27 -3.99 -2.21
C SER A 45 -17.10 -2.75 -3.10
N PRO A 46 -16.93 -2.91 -4.44
CA PRO A 46 -16.67 -1.77 -5.33
C PRO A 46 -17.78 -0.73 -5.35
N GLN A 47 -19.03 -1.14 -5.06
CA GLN A 47 -20.21 -0.27 -5.02
C GLN A 47 -20.15 0.72 -3.84
N LEU A 48 -19.42 0.39 -2.78
CA LEU A 48 -19.23 1.27 -1.63
C LEU A 48 -18.06 2.23 -1.82
N TRP A 49 -17.25 2.10 -2.89
CA TRP A 49 -16.04 2.88 -3.07
C TRP A 49 -16.30 4.23 -3.76
N ASP A 50 -15.89 5.32 -3.12
CA ASP A 50 -15.83 6.65 -3.73
C ASP A 50 -14.41 6.94 -4.23
N SER A 51 -14.25 6.93 -5.55
CA SER A 51 -12.95 7.14 -6.20
C SER A 51 -12.42 8.58 -6.08
N ARG A 52 -13.28 9.56 -5.81
CA ARG A 52 -12.85 10.95 -5.61
C ARG A 52 -12.31 11.16 -4.21
N LYS A 53 -12.93 10.51 -3.22
CA LYS A 53 -12.50 10.55 -1.82
C LYS A 53 -11.46 9.49 -1.46
N SER A 54 -11.24 8.51 -2.35
CA SER A 54 -10.37 7.35 -2.11
C SER A 54 -10.74 6.57 -0.84
N ARG A 55 -12.05 6.43 -0.58
CA ARG A 55 -12.60 5.84 0.65
C ARG A 55 -13.95 5.19 0.39
N LEU A 56 -14.41 4.36 1.34
CA LEU A 56 -15.76 3.83 1.30
C LEU A 56 -16.79 4.87 1.78
N VAL A 57 -17.98 4.85 1.17
CA VAL A 57 -19.14 5.66 1.56
C VAL A 57 -20.14 4.86 2.39
N GLY A 58 -20.96 5.58 3.15
CA GLY A 58 -21.99 5.00 4.00
C GLY A 58 -21.50 4.68 5.42
N LYS A 59 -22.31 3.91 6.14
CA LYS A 59 -22.10 3.53 7.55
C LYS A 59 -22.13 2.02 7.78
N SER A 60 -21.97 1.23 6.72
CA SER A 60 -21.89 -0.23 6.86
C SER A 60 -20.68 -0.62 7.69
N ALA A 61 -20.73 -1.78 8.35
CA ALA A 61 -19.60 -2.29 9.12
C ALA A 61 -18.32 -2.42 8.26
N GLU A 62 -18.46 -2.81 6.99
CA GLU A 62 -17.37 -2.84 6.01
C GLU A 62 -16.79 -1.43 5.77
N ALA A 63 -17.64 -0.44 5.50
CA ALA A 63 -17.20 0.93 5.25
C ALA A 63 -16.44 1.51 6.44
N VAL A 64 -16.95 1.30 7.67
CA VAL A 64 -16.30 1.78 8.89
C VAL A 64 -14.96 1.08 9.12
N SER A 65 -14.94 -0.25 9.03
CA SER A 65 -13.73 -1.06 9.27
C SER A 65 -12.63 -0.77 8.25
N VAL A 66 -12.95 -0.79 6.96
CA VAL A 66 -11.97 -0.53 5.89
C VAL A 66 -11.44 0.90 5.97
N ASN A 67 -12.30 1.90 6.18
CA ASN A 67 -11.87 3.28 6.29
C ASN A 67 -10.93 3.50 7.51
N ALA A 68 -11.23 2.88 8.65
CA ALA A 68 -10.35 2.94 9.82
C ALA A 68 -8.97 2.34 9.53
N GLU A 69 -8.91 1.27 8.74
CA GLU A 69 -7.64 0.65 8.34
C GLU A 69 -6.85 1.51 7.35
N LEU A 70 -7.53 2.19 6.41
CA LEU A 70 -6.89 3.18 5.54
C LEU A 70 -6.31 4.37 6.33
N ASP A 71 -7.00 4.82 7.39
CA ASP A 71 -6.49 5.87 8.29
C ASP A 71 -5.24 5.44 9.04
N ARG A 72 -5.22 4.19 9.53
CA ARG A 72 -4.04 3.62 10.19
C ARG A 72 -2.85 3.53 9.24
N LEU A 73 -3.07 3.08 8.00
CA LEU A 73 -2.05 3.03 6.96
C LEU A 73 -1.50 4.43 6.65
N GLN A 74 -2.38 5.42 6.53
CA GLN A 74 -1.97 6.80 6.30
C GLN A 74 -1.10 7.31 7.44
N LEU A 75 -1.52 7.13 8.70
CA LEU A 75 -0.73 7.52 9.86
C LEU A 75 0.63 6.80 9.92
N ALA A 76 0.66 5.51 9.62
CA ALA A 76 1.89 4.71 9.61
C ALA A 76 2.89 5.20 8.54
N VAL A 77 2.40 5.53 7.34
CA VAL A 77 3.22 6.11 6.26
C VAL A 77 3.80 7.46 6.68
N HIS A 78 3.00 8.33 7.27
CA HIS A 78 3.47 9.63 7.77
C HIS A 78 4.56 9.47 8.83
N ARG A 79 4.35 8.58 9.81
CA ARG A 79 5.36 8.27 10.84
C ARG A 79 6.65 7.69 10.27
N ALA A 80 6.55 6.78 9.30
CA ALA A 80 7.73 6.21 8.63
C ALA A 80 8.52 7.28 7.86
N PHE A 81 7.82 8.21 7.22
CA PHE A 81 8.44 9.33 6.51
C PHE A 81 9.14 10.30 7.47
N GLU A 82 8.47 10.73 8.54
CA GLU A 82 9.06 11.59 9.58
C GLU A 82 10.28 10.95 10.24
N TYR A 83 10.20 9.66 10.55
CA TYR A 83 11.32 8.90 11.09
C TYR A 83 12.53 8.93 10.15
N LEU A 84 12.33 8.64 8.85
CA LEU A 84 13.40 8.66 7.87
C LEU A 84 13.97 10.07 7.66
N GLN A 85 13.12 11.10 7.65
CA GLN A 85 13.58 12.48 7.58
C GLN A 85 14.47 12.85 8.77
N SER A 86 14.13 12.39 9.98
CA SER A 86 14.94 12.65 11.18
C SER A 86 16.30 11.94 11.15
N LYS A 87 16.40 10.78 10.47
CA LYS A 87 17.61 9.94 10.43
C LYS A 87 18.55 10.27 9.28
N GLN A 88 18.00 10.52 8.09
CA GLN A 88 18.76 10.65 6.83
C GLN A 88 18.69 12.07 6.24
N GLY A 89 17.94 12.97 6.88
CA GLY A 89 17.72 14.32 6.40
C GLY A 89 16.79 14.37 5.19
N GLU A 90 17.08 15.23 4.21
CA GLU A 90 16.14 15.51 3.12
C GLU A 90 16.08 14.41 2.05
N VAL A 91 16.93 13.37 2.03
CA VAL A 91 17.07 12.44 0.87
C VAL A 91 16.12 11.23 0.91
N VAL A 92 14.96 11.33 1.55
CA VAL A 92 14.01 10.21 1.63
C VAL A 92 13.32 9.91 0.28
N THR A 93 13.21 8.62 -0.07
CA THR A 93 12.50 8.07 -1.24
C THR A 93 11.22 7.31 -0.85
N ALA A 94 10.31 7.11 -1.82
CA ALA A 94 9.06 6.38 -1.59
C ALA A 94 9.30 4.89 -1.27
N GLU A 95 10.32 4.28 -1.89
CA GLU A 95 10.75 2.90 -1.66
C GLU A 95 11.26 2.70 -0.22
N GLU A 96 12.06 3.62 0.32
CA GLU A 96 12.55 3.56 1.70
C GLU A 96 11.41 3.69 2.71
N VAL A 97 10.46 4.61 2.48
CA VAL A 97 9.27 4.75 3.33
C VAL A 97 8.47 3.45 3.33
N LYS A 98 8.27 2.83 2.16
CA LYS A 98 7.62 1.52 2.05
C LYS A 98 8.40 0.43 2.79
N ALA A 99 9.72 0.38 2.64
CA ALA A 99 10.55 -0.62 3.31
C ALA A 99 10.48 -0.48 4.84
N THR A 100 10.53 0.75 5.36
CA THR A 100 10.36 1.05 6.79
C THR A 100 8.96 0.70 7.29
N LEU A 101 7.91 0.99 6.49
CA LEU A 101 6.52 0.64 6.80
C LEU A 101 6.31 -0.88 6.96
N PHE A 102 6.95 -1.67 6.09
CA PHE A 102 6.82 -3.14 6.11
C PHE A 102 7.91 -3.86 6.92
N GLY A 103 8.81 -3.11 7.58
CA GLY A 103 9.90 -3.67 8.37
C GLY A 103 10.95 -4.43 7.56
N LEU A 104 11.15 -4.07 6.30
CA LEU A 104 12.13 -4.70 5.39
C LEU A 104 13.55 -4.12 5.52
N ASN A 105 13.73 -3.04 6.30
CA ASN A 105 15.03 -2.46 6.58
C ASN A 105 15.63 -3.11 7.84
N SER A 106 16.72 -3.87 7.66
CA SER A 106 17.40 -4.67 8.69
C SER A 106 17.88 -3.88 9.91
N ASP A 107 18.05 -2.57 9.78
CA ASP A 107 18.70 -1.72 10.79
C ASP A 107 17.72 -0.84 11.57
N SER A 108 16.45 -0.80 11.15
CA SER A 108 15.40 0.00 11.76
C SER A 108 14.33 -0.91 12.34
N GLN A 109 13.97 -0.69 13.62
CA GLN A 109 12.72 -1.20 14.18
C GLN A 109 11.56 -0.69 13.32
N GLY A 110 11.21 -1.45 12.27
CA GLY A 110 10.14 -1.08 11.36
C GLY A 110 8.85 -0.87 12.15
N LEU A 111 8.06 0.14 11.77
CA LEU A 111 6.72 0.34 12.30
C LEU A 111 5.88 -0.85 11.82
N LEU A 112 5.89 -1.91 12.61
CA LEU A 112 5.72 -3.29 12.18
C LEU A 112 4.26 -3.59 11.81
N TYR A 113 3.83 -3.13 10.64
CA TYR A 113 2.50 -3.41 10.08
C TYR A 113 2.38 -4.86 9.59
N HIS A 114 3.45 -5.68 9.63
CA HIS A 114 3.58 -6.86 8.77
C HIS A 114 4.03 -8.18 9.43
N LEU A 115 3.64 -8.53 10.66
CA LEU A 115 3.97 -9.87 11.22
C LEU A 115 2.90 -10.96 11.14
N GLU A 116 1.80 -10.78 10.39
CA GLU A 116 0.77 -11.84 10.29
C GLU A 116 0.45 -12.34 8.87
N THR A 117 1.23 -12.01 7.83
CA THR A 117 0.76 -12.30 6.46
C THR A 117 1.86 -12.69 5.46
N ILE A 118 2.87 -13.43 5.89
CA ILE A 118 3.70 -14.22 4.96
C ILE A 118 3.06 -15.60 4.72
N ALA A 119 2.16 -16.06 5.58
CA ALA A 119 1.52 -17.37 5.48
C ALA A 119 0.36 -17.49 4.46
N GLN A 120 -0.10 -16.40 3.83
CA GLN A 120 -1.26 -16.44 2.90
C GLN A 120 -0.91 -16.19 1.42
N TRP A 121 0.37 -16.01 1.06
CA TRP A 121 0.77 -15.55 -0.27
C TRP A 121 1.25 -16.63 -1.25
N VAL A 122 1.13 -17.91 -0.92
CA VAL A 122 1.54 -19.01 -1.82
C VAL A 122 0.62 -19.21 -3.05
N PRO A 123 -0.68 -18.82 -3.12
CA PRO A 123 -1.46 -19.14 -4.33
C PRO A 123 -1.40 -18.10 -5.47
N PHE A 124 -0.88 -16.88 -5.27
CA PHE A 124 -1.06 -15.80 -6.27
C PHE A 124 0.13 -15.56 -7.23
N VAL A 125 1.26 -16.24 -7.05
CA VAL A 125 2.43 -16.13 -7.95
C VAL A 125 2.44 -17.22 -9.05
N ALA A 126 1.63 -18.28 -8.93
CA ALA A 126 1.67 -19.42 -9.84
C ALA A 126 0.82 -19.28 -11.13
N SER A 127 0.48 -18.06 -11.56
CA SER A 127 -0.25 -17.84 -12.81
C SER A 127 0.45 -16.79 -13.69
N VAL A 128 1.66 -17.15 -14.13
CA VAL A 128 2.26 -16.55 -15.33
C VAL A 128 2.78 -17.72 -16.17
N PRO A 129 2.20 -18.02 -17.34
CA PRO A 129 2.84 -18.94 -18.27
C PRO A 129 4.12 -18.29 -18.80
N SER A 130 5.25 -18.90 -18.50
CA SER A 130 6.54 -18.59 -19.08
C SER A 130 6.51 -18.92 -20.58
N SER A 131 6.44 -17.91 -21.45
CA SER A 131 6.86 -18.04 -22.84
C SER A 131 8.35 -17.76 -22.93
N PRO A 132 9.19 -18.72 -23.35
CA PRO A 132 10.59 -18.44 -23.67
C PRO A 132 10.67 -17.93 -25.11
N VAL A 133 11.08 -16.68 -25.28
CA VAL A 133 11.67 -16.20 -26.54
C VAL A 133 13.18 -16.23 -26.31
N PHE A 134 13.86 -17.22 -26.89
CA PHE A 134 15.25 -17.14 -27.37
C PHE A 134 15.57 -18.44 -28.13
N ALA A 135 15.62 -18.37 -29.44
CA ALA A 135 16.49 -19.19 -30.26
C ALA A 135 16.99 -18.29 -31.40
N ALA A 136 18.31 -18.26 -31.53
CA ALA A 136 19.08 -17.53 -32.53
C ALA A 136 18.83 -18.03 -33.95
#